data_AF-K3WMC2-F1
#
_entry.id   AF-K3WMC2-F1
#
_cell.length_a   1.000
_cell.length_b   1.000
_cell.length_c   1.000
_cell.angle_alpha   90.00
_cell.angle_beta   90.00
_cell.angle_gamma   90.00
#
_symmetry.space_group_name_H-M   'P 1'
#
loop_
_entity.id
_entity.type
_entity.pdbx_description
1 polymer ?
#
loop_
_entity_poly.entity_id
_entity_poly.type
_entity_poly.pdbx_seq_one_letter_code
_entity_poly.pdbx_strand_id
1 'polypeptide(L)'
;MSLSKILYRDLVHAAKQFDKHASLRALLSSNLLQRPVIHDTNTRLPHIENFNRCVLEYLENRSFYVPSAGKKSLATLVREKYRMAPSAADRMQVDTAFVALKALNDKLAEAQELGVVGYAATTKKSVEGVVSAQQEPNPLVADVQLAEGLAPGIFLLSHPLLSGIFNRSVIVLTEHSHSGAKGFIVNQPTTNPLIKAFKVHPSIMRAFGSSKVRTGGPVRTEYAEVLHSRADLGGQRIVTTNFHDPEDVTLFMGVDLESAAKAVDENLAKQSDIMFLSGISTWTAGQLENEMKRGTWVAVKAPVSLARY
;
A
#
# COMPACT_ATOMS: atom_id res chain seq x y z
N MET A 1 -1.43 38.03 13.38
CA MET A 1 -1.79 37.47 12.05
C MET A 1 -3.13 36.74 12.23
N SER A 2 -4.16 37.00 11.41
CA SER A 2 -5.50 36.36 11.56
C SER A 2 -5.40 34.83 11.45
N LEU A 3 -6.18 34.07 12.24
CA LEU A 3 -6.26 32.60 12.19
C LEU A 3 -6.51 32.08 10.76
N SER A 4 -7.37 32.76 10.01
CA SER A 4 -7.66 32.43 8.61
C SER A 4 -6.43 32.54 7.69
N LYS A 5 -5.56 33.53 7.92
CA LYS A 5 -4.33 33.73 7.13
C LYS A 5 -3.29 32.65 7.44
N ILE A 6 -3.17 32.23 8.69
CA ILE A 6 -2.26 31.15 9.11
C ILE A 6 -2.73 29.82 8.51
N LEU A 7 -4.00 29.49 8.68
CA LEU A 7 -4.60 28.26 8.16
C LEU A 7 -4.49 28.16 6.64
N TYR A 8 -4.78 29.26 5.93
CA TYR A 8 -4.62 29.33 4.48
C TYR A 8 -3.16 29.11 4.04
N ARG A 9 -2.20 29.74 4.72
CA ARG A 9 -0.78 29.56 4.43
C ARG A 9 -0.36 28.10 4.59
N ASP A 10 -0.78 27.47 5.68
CA ASP A 10 -0.41 26.09 6.01
C ASP A 10 -1.10 25.09 5.06
N LEU A 11 -2.36 25.35 4.68
CA LEU A 11 -3.08 24.58 3.66
C LEU A 11 -2.42 24.65 2.28
N VAL A 12 -2.01 25.85 1.84
CA VAL A 12 -1.26 26.02 0.59
C VAL A 12 0.10 25.34 0.68
N HIS A 13 0.75 25.36 1.84
CA HIS A 13 2.02 24.66 2.05
C HIS A 13 1.85 23.14 1.92
N ALA A 14 0.85 22.55 2.58
CA ALA A 14 0.52 21.13 2.45
C ALA A 14 0.21 20.78 0.99
N ALA A 15 -0.64 21.55 0.31
CA ALA A 15 -0.98 21.33 -1.09
C ALA A 15 0.22 21.37 -2.04
N LYS A 16 1.21 22.24 -1.76
CA LYS A 16 2.46 22.27 -2.52
C LYS A 16 3.30 21.01 -2.33
N GLN A 17 3.24 20.34 -1.18
CA GLN A 17 3.94 19.07 -0.98
C GLN A 17 3.39 18.01 -1.92
N PHE A 18 2.06 17.89 -2.03
CA PHE A 18 1.43 17.02 -3.02
C PHE A 18 1.83 17.40 -4.45
N ASP A 19 2.02 18.68 -4.75
CA ASP A 19 2.42 19.11 -6.08
C ASP A 19 3.85 18.74 -6.49
N LYS A 20 4.71 18.34 -5.54
CA LYS A 20 6.10 17.95 -5.83
C LYS A 20 6.22 16.64 -6.60
N HIS A 21 5.30 15.70 -6.39
CA HIS A 21 5.41 14.38 -6.98
C HIS A 21 4.05 13.74 -7.25
N ALA A 22 3.93 13.01 -8.37
CA ALA A 22 2.69 12.33 -8.74
C ALA A 22 2.29 11.25 -7.74
N SER A 23 3.26 10.62 -7.07
CA SER A 23 3.04 9.61 -6.01
C SER A 23 2.26 10.17 -4.82
N LEU A 24 2.55 11.41 -4.40
CA LEU A 24 1.82 12.06 -3.31
C LEU A 24 0.40 12.39 -3.74
N ARG A 25 0.21 12.89 -4.97
CA ARG A 25 -1.13 13.15 -5.52
C ARG A 25 -1.96 11.87 -5.66
N ALA A 26 -1.33 10.72 -5.92
CA ALA A 26 -2.01 9.43 -5.97
C ALA A 26 -2.65 9.02 -4.64
N LEU A 27 -2.20 9.59 -3.51
CA LEU A 27 -2.83 9.38 -2.19
C LEU A 27 -4.16 10.14 -2.04
N LEU A 28 -4.45 11.08 -2.94
CA LEU A 28 -5.71 11.80 -2.96
C LEU A 28 -6.77 10.93 -3.65
N SER A 29 -7.84 10.65 -2.91
CA SER A 29 -8.98 9.88 -3.38
C SER A 29 -10.29 10.58 -3.04
N SER A 30 -11.39 10.21 -3.70
CA SER A 30 -12.72 10.75 -3.42
C SER A 30 -13.21 10.45 -1.98
N ASN A 31 -12.49 9.61 -1.24
CA ASN A 31 -12.80 9.15 0.11
C ASN A 31 -11.78 9.65 1.16
N LEU A 32 -11.12 10.78 0.92
CA LEU A 32 -10.12 11.38 1.84
C LEU A 32 -10.62 11.51 3.29
N LEU A 33 -11.94 11.63 3.47
CA LEU A 33 -12.61 11.57 4.76
C LEU A 33 -13.63 10.43 4.73
N GLN A 34 -13.21 9.19 4.99
CA GLN A 34 -14.17 8.15 5.35
C GLN A 34 -14.78 8.51 6.71
N ARG A 35 -16.12 8.59 6.77
CA ARG A 35 -16.85 8.60 8.05
C ARG A 35 -16.52 7.30 8.80
N PRO A 36 -16.21 7.33 10.10
CA PRO A 36 -16.71 6.27 10.95
C PRO A 36 -18.23 6.39 10.98
N VAL A 37 -18.95 5.33 10.64
CA VAL A 37 -20.39 5.25 10.87
C VAL A 37 -20.58 5.20 12.38
N ILE A 38 -20.64 6.36 13.01
CA ILE A 38 -21.08 6.50 14.40
C ILE A 38 -22.58 6.77 14.32
N HIS A 39 -23.32 5.97 15.07
CA HIS A 39 -24.77 5.94 15.15
C HIS A 39 -25.41 7.34 15.24
N ASP A 40 -26.58 7.46 14.61
CA ASP A 40 -27.53 8.56 14.74
C ASP A 40 -27.00 9.98 14.56
N THR A 41 -26.93 10.41 13.31
CA THR A 41 -27.69 11.56 12.80
C THR A 41 -27.34 11.74 11.33
N ASN A 42 -28.35 11.90 10.47
CA ASN A 42 -28.18 12.08 9.03
C ASN A 42 -27.65 13.50 8.68
N THR A 43 -26.94 14.15 9.61
CA THR A 43 -26.49 15.53 9.50
C THR A 43 -25.24 15.59 8.64
N ARG A 44 -25.40 16.01 7.39
CA ARG A 44 -24.30 16.32 6.48
C ARG A 44 -23.63 17.61 6.96
N LEU A 45 -22.40 17.53 7.48
CA LEU A 45 -21.64 18.72 7.86
C LEU A 45 -21.22 19.49 6.58
N PRO A 46 -21.70 20.74 6.38
CA PRO A 46 -21.51 21.45 5.12
C PRO A 46 -20.05 21.63 4.70
N HIS A 47 -19.15 21.82 5.66
CA HIS A 47 -17.71 21.99 5.41
C HIS A 47 -17.03 20.71 4.93
N ILE A 48 -17.51 19.51 5.32
CA ILE A 48 -16.99 18.23 4.82
C ILE A 48 -17.46 17.99 3.38
N GLU A 49 -18.74 18.27 3.08
CA GLU A 49 -19.27 18.15 1.73
C GLU A 49 -18.57 19.09 0.74
N ASN A 50 -18.30 20.32 1.16
CA ASN A 50 -17.55 21.29 0.35
C ASN A 50 -16.13 20.83 0.07
N PHE A 51 -15.44 20.25 1.06
CA PHE A 51 -14.12 19.66 0.86
C PHE A 51 -14.17 18.49 -0.13
N ASN A 52 -15.09 17.54 0.07
CA ASN A 52 -15.23 16.38 -0.81
C ASN A 52 -15.56 16.79 -2.25
N ARG A 53 -16.36 17.85 -2.44
CA ARG A 53 -16.64 18.43 -3.77
C ARG A 53 -15.37 19.00 -4.41
N CYS A 54 -14.55 19.73 -3.66
CA CYS A 54 -13.28 20.27 -4.17
C CYS A 54 -12.30 19.15 -4.55
N VAL A 55 -12.26 18.08 -3.76
CA VAL A 55 -11.46 16.88 -4.08
C VAL A 55 -11.98 16.23 -5.35
N LEU A 56 -13.29 15.98 -5.48
CA LEU A 56 -13.87 15.38 -6.69
C LEU A 56 -13.61 16.21 -7.95
N GLU A 57 -13.72 17.54 -7.84
CA GLU A 57 -13.38 18.46 -8.93
C GLU A 57 -11.90 18.34 -9.32
N TYR A 58 -10.99 18.29 -8.33
CA TYR A 58 -9.57 18.04 -8.57
C TYR A 58 -9.32 16.68 -9.25
N LEU A 59 -10.07 15.66 -8.86
CA LEU A 59 -9.97 14.32 -9.41
C LEU A 59 -10.71 14.17 -10.75
N GLU A 60 -11.28 15.25 -11.32
CA GLU A 60 -12.09 15.22 -12.55
C GLU A 60 -13.26 14.21 -12.45
N ASN A 61 -13.94 14.19 -11.29
CA ASN A 61 -15.01 13.24 -10.93
C ASN A 61 -14.59 11.75 -10.95
N ARG A 62 -13.28 11.48 -10.82
CA ARG A 62 -12.74 10.12 -10.66
C ARG A 62 -12.54 9.80 -9.17
N SER A 63 -12.43 8.51 -8.86
CA SER A 63 -12.20 8.05 -7.48
C SER A 63 -10.77 8.23 -7.00
N PHE A 64 -9.81 8.42 -7.91
CA PHE A 64 -8.38 8.56 -7.62
C PHE A 64 -7.69 9.51 -8.60
N TYR A 65 -6.53 10.03 -8.21
CA TYR A 65 -5.75 10.92 -9.04
C TYR A 65 -5.13 10.18 -10.23
N VAL A 66 -5.34 10.72 -11.43
CA VAL A 66 -4.68 10.29 -12.67
C VAL A 66 -3.87 11.48 -13.19
N PRO A 67 -2.56 11.31 -13.47
CA PRO A 67 -1.77 12.34 -14.14
C PRO A 67 -2.33 12.60 -15.55
N SER A 68 -2.63 13.85 -15.87
CA SER A 68 -3.06 14.28 -17.20
C SER A 68 -2.34 15.57 -17.60
N ALA A 69 -1.95 15.68 -18.87
CA ALA A 69 -1.35 16.89 -19.42
C ALA A 69 -2.39 18.03 -19.35
N GLY A 70 -2.06 19.12 -18.66
CA GLY A 70 -2.95 20.28 -18.49
C GLY A 70 -3.74 20.32 -17.17
N LYS A 71 -3.60 19.32 -16.29
CA LYS A 71 -4.24 19.32 -14.97
C LYS A 71 -3.71 20.45 -14.08
N LYS A 72 -4.60 21.22 -13.46
CA LYS A 72 -4.22 22.24 -12.48
C LYS A 72 -3.51 21.59 -11.29
N SER A 73 -2.53 22.29 -10.73
CA SER A 73 -1.87 21.86 -9.49
C SER A 73 -2.83 21.99 -8.29
N LEU A 74 -2.64 21.16 -7.27
CA LEU A 74 -3.48 21.20 -6.07
C LEU A 74 -3.35 22.55 -5.35
N ALA A 75 -2.14 23.10 -5.26
CA ALA A 75 -1.92 24.42 -4.68
C ALA A 75 -2.61 25.53 -5.50
N THR A 76 -2.78 25.37 -6.81
CA THR A 76 -3.52 26.33 -7.63
C THR A 76 -5.01 26.27 -7.31
N LEU A 77 -5.58 25.07 -7.20
CA LEU A 77 -6.97 24.88 -6.81
C LEU A 77 -7.27 25.43 -5.40
N VAL A 78 -6.39 25.17 -4.42
CA VAL A 78 -6.53 25.72 -3.06
C VAL A 78 -6.53 27.25 -3.09
N ARG A 79 -5.66 27.87 -3.90
CA ARG A 79 -5.66 29.33 -4.04
C ARG A 79 -6.96 29.82 -4.67
N GLU A 80 -7.48 29.18 -5.71
CA GLU A 80 -8.74 29.57 -6.34
C GLU A 80 -9.93 29.49 -5.37
N LYS A 81 -10.02 28.41 -4.59
CA LYS A 81 -11.15 28.16 -3.68
C LYS A 81 -11.09 28.98 -2.37
N TYR A 82 -9.91 29.32 -1.87
CA TYR A 82 -9.73 29.96 -0.56
C TYR A 82 -9.18 31.40 -0.61
N ARG A 83 -8.91 31.98 -1.79
CA ARG A 83 -8.43 33.37 -1.93
C ARG A 83 -9.55 34.42 -1.99
N MET A 84 -10.83 34.03 -1.96
CA MET A 84 -11.94 34.98 -2.00
C MET A 84 -12.14 35.67 -0.63
N ALA A 85 -12.22 37.00 -0.66
CA ALA A 85 -12.26 37.91 0.48
C ALA A 85 -13.56 37.80 1.34
N PRO A 86 -13.61 38.39 2.54
CA PRO A 86 -14.45 37.95 3.64
C PRO A 86 -15.92 38.31 3.42
N SER A 87 -16.78 37.30 3.38
CA SER A 87 -18.21 37.46 3.55
C SER A 87 -18.69 36.45 4.60
N ALA A 88 -19.97 36.47 4.97
CA ALA A 88 -20.55 35.58 5.99
C ALA A 88 -20.27 34.07 5.81
N ALA A 89 -19.75 33.65 4.64
CA ALA A 89 -19.16 32.35 4.37
C ALA A 89 -17.84 32.04 5.14
N ASP A 90 -17.27 32.99 5.88
CA ASP A 90 -15.95 32.90 6.54
C ASP A 90 -15.81 31.72 7.51
N ARG A 91 -16.83 31.43 8.36
CA ARG A 91 -16.73 30.29 9.29
C ARG A 91 -16.71 28.96 8.54
N MET A 92 -17.59 28.79 7.57
CA MET A 92 -17.65 27.57 6.77
C MET A 92 -16.40 27.36 5.94
N GLN A 93 -15.79 28.44 5.42
CA GLN A 93 -14.50 28.36 4.71
C GLN A 93 -13.35 27.99 5.65
N VAL A 94 -13.31 28.56 6.86
CA VAL A 94 -12.31 28.20 7.88
C VAL A 94 -12.46 26.74 8.30
N ASP A 95 -13.68 26.26 8.56
CA ASP A 95 -13.95 24.87 8.91
C ASP A 95 -13.57 23.92 7.77
N THR A 96 -13.91 24.28 6.52
CA THR A 96 -13.52 23.50 5.33
C THR A 96 -11.99 23.48 5.19
N ALA A 97 -11.30 24.59 5.46
CA ALA A 97 -9.85 24.67 5.40
C ALA A 97 -9.17 23.82 6.50
N PHE A 98 -9.73 23.77 7.71
CA PHE A 98 -9.25 22.89 8.77
C PHE A 98 -9.39 21.42 8.40
N VAL A 99 -10.56 21.05 7.85
CA VAL A 99 -10.83 19.70 7.37
C VAL A 99 -9.88 19.33 6.22
N ALA A 100 -9.67 20.24 5.27
CA ALA A 100 -8.74 20.04 4.17
C ALA A 100 -7.30 19.89 4.65
N LEU A 101 -6.84 20.76 5.56
CA LEU A 101 -5.48 20.72 6.09
C LEU A 101 -5.25 19.42 6.86
N LYS A 102 -6.21 19.01 7.69
CA LYS A 102 -6.14 17.75 8.43
C LYS A 102 -6.05 16.57 7.46
N ALA A 103 -6.96 16.49 6.47
CA ALA A 103 -6.96 15.40 5.50
C ALA A 103 -5.65 15.32 4.69
N LEU A 104 -5.13 16.47 4.25
CA LEU A 104 -3.85 16.52 3.55
C LEU A 104 -2.68 16.12 4.45
N ASN A 105 -2.63 16.59 5.69
CA ASN A 105 -1.57 16.22 6.63
C ASN A 105 -1.64 14.74 7.03
N ASP A 106 -2.84 14.18 7.22
CA ASP A 106 -3.03 12.75 7.48
C ASP A 106 -2.47 11.92 6.31
N LYS A 107 -2.68 12.37 5.06
CA LYS A 107 -2.08 11.73 3.88
C LYS A 107 -0.59 11.94 3.73
N LEU A 108 -0.05 13.07 4.17
CA LEU A 108 1.40 13.26 4.24
C LEU A 108 2.04 12.39 5.32
N ALA A 109 1.36 12.17 6.45
CA ALA A 109 1.81 11.25 7.49
C ALA A 109 1.78 9.80 6.99
N GLU A 110 0.70 9.38 6.32
CA GLU A 110 0.61 8.09 5.64
C GLU A 110 1.70 7.95 4.57
N ALA A 111 2.00 9.01 3.81
CA ALA A 111 3.11 9.01 2.84
C ALA A 111 4.48 8.78 3.51
N GLN A 112 4.67 9.29 4.73
CA GLN A 112 5.90 9.10 5.51
C GLN A 112 6.01 7.67 6.03
N GLU A 113 4.92 7.10 6.56
CA GLU A 113 4.88 5.71 7.02
C GLU A 113 5.11 4.72 5.87
N LEU A 114 4.58 5.03 4.68
CA LEU A 114 4.72 4.21 3.48
C LEU A 114 6.02 4.46 2.71
N GLY A 115 6.89 5.39 3.15
CA GLY A 115 8.15 5.70 2.47
C GLY A 115 7.98 6.24 1.04
N VAL A 116 6.89 6.95 0.75
CA VAL A 116 6.55 7.40 -0.61
C VAL A 116 7.60 8.38 -1.16
N VAL A 117 8.24 8.01 -2.28
CA VAL A 117 9.31 8.77 -2.94
C VAL A 117 8.89 10.22 -3.20
N GLY A 118 9.73 11.16 -2.73
CA GLY A 118 9.54 12.61 -2.88
C GLY A 118 9.05 13.35 -1.63
N TYR A 119 8.56 12.64 -0.60
CA TYR A 119 8.22 13.21 0.71
C TYR A 119 9.21 12.75 1.78
N ALA A 120 10.40 13.36 1.78
CA ALA A 120 11.18 13.45 3.00
C ALA A 120 10.63 14.64 3.80
N ALA A 121 10.21 14.41 5.04
CA ALA A 121 9.82 15.48 5.93
C ALA A 121 10.94 16.53 5.92
N THR A 122 10.65 17.73 5.41
CA THR A 122 11.50 18.88 5.65
C THR A 122 11.47 19.14 7.15
N THR A 123 12.36 18.48 7.88
CA THR A 123 12.85 18.99 9.15
C THR A 123 13.26 20.43 8.89
N LYS A 124 12.73 21.33 9.72
CA LYS A 124 13.00 22.77 9.66
C LYS A 124 14.49 22.99 9.39
N LYS A 125 14.82 23.58 8.23
CA LYS A 125 16.14 24.19 8.03
C LYS A 125 16.26 25.34 9.03
N SER A 126 17.11 25.17 10.03
CA SER A 126 18.08 26.22 10.33
C SER A 126 19.01 26.37 9.12
N VAL A 127 19.25 27.62 8.77
CA VAL A 127 20.07 28.15 7.65
C VAL A 127 21.50 27.61 7.81
N GLU A 128 22.18 27.08 6.78
CA GLU A 128 23.09 27.81 5.87
C GLU A 128 23.66 26.84 4.81
N GLY A 129 24.13 27.37 3.68
CA GLY A 129 25.01 26.66 2.75
C GLY A 129 24.35 26.11 1.48
N VAL A 130 24.57 26.82 0.38
CA VAL A 130 24.31 26.37 -0.99
C VAL A 130 25.33 25.30 -1.37
N VAL A 131 24.89 24.09 -1.73
CA VAL A 131 25.65 23.21 -2.63
C VAL A 131 24.67 22.51 -3.58
N SER A 132 25.02 22.59 -4.86
CA SER A 132 24.27 22.13 -6.02
C SER A 132 24.08 20.61 -6.10
N ALA A 133 23.12 20.26 -6.95
CA ALA A 133 22.60 18.94 -7.25
C ALA A 133 23.64 17.86 -7.60
N GLN A 134 23.35 16.64 -7.13
CA GLN A 134 23.29 15.41 -7.91
C GLN A 134 22.34 14.47 -7.15
N GLN A 135 21.12 14.30 -7.67
CA GLN A 135 20.11 13.43 -7.07
C GLN A 135 20.23 12.08 -7.78
N GLU A 136 20.96 11.15 -7.18
CA GLU A 136 21.02 9.77 -7.65
C GLU A 136 19.60 9.16 -7.63
N PRO A 137 19.24 8.32 -8.61
CA PRO A 137 17.94 7.67 -8.66
C PRO A 137 17.77 6.77 -7.43
N ASN A 138 16.62 6.87 -6.76
CA ASN A 138 16.28 5.98 -5.65
C ASN A 138 16.11 4.55 -6.18
N PRO A 139 16.95 3.58 -5.78
CA PRO A 139 16.98 2.24 -6.38
C PRO A 139 15.72 1.41 -6.10
N LEU A 140 14.90 1.74 -5.09
CA LEU A 140 13.78 0.89 -4.66
C LEU A 140 12.46 1.08 -5.43
N VAL A 141 12.33 2.12 -6.27
CA VAL A 141 11.05 2.46 -6.96
C VAL A 141 11.19 2.51 -8.49
N ALA A 142 12.41 2.29 -9.01
CA ALA A 142 12.64 2.19 -10.46
C ALA A 142 12.00 0.93 -11.09
N ASP A 143 11.53 0.00 -10.26
CA ASP A 143 11.42 -1.41 -10.62
C ASP A 143 9.98 -1.97 -10.67
N VAL A 144 8.97 -1.18 -10.29
CA VAL A 144 7.57 -1.63 -10.37
C VAL A 144 6.97 -1.23 -11.72
N GLN A 145 6.62 -2.21 -12.55
CA GLN A 145 6.05 -2.01 -13.89
C GLN A 145 4.67 -2.66 -14.01
N LEU A 146 3.77 -2.10 -14.81
CA LEU A 146 2.50 -2.78 -15.13
C LEU A 146 2.79 -4.10 -15.86
N ALA A 147 2.07 -5.16 -15.47
CA ALA A 147 2.19 -6.44 -16.14
C ALA A 147 1.25 -6.51 -17.34
N GLU A 148 1.77 -6.92 -18.50
CA GLU A 148 0.98 -7.14 -19.72
C GLU A 148 0.22 -8.48 -19.70
N GLY A 149 0.58 -9.39 -18.80
CA GLY A 149 -0.02 -10.70 -18.66
C GLY A 149 0.05 -11.24 -17.23
N LEU A 150 -0.66 -12.33 -16.99
CA LEU A 150 -0.68 -13.04 -15.72
C LEU A 150 0.26 -14.24 -15.78
N ALA A 151 1.09 -14.39 -14.76
CA ALA A 151 2.03 -15.48 -14.61
C ALA A 151 2.44 -15.61 -13.13
N PRO A 152 2.98 -16.76 -12.71
CA PRO A 152 3.62 -16.88 -11.40
C PRO A 152 4.68 -15.78 -11.19
N GLY A 153 4.77 -15.23 -9.98
CA GLY A 153 5.64 -14.10 -9.62
C GLY A 153 5.06 -12.71 -9.91
N ILE A 154 3.92 -12.58 -10.59
CA ILE A 154 3.21 -11.31 -10.72
C ILE A 154 2.51 -10.96 -9.40
N PHE A 155 2.55 -9.68 -9.04
CA PHE A 155 1.78 -9.14 -7.94
C PHE A 155 0.44 -8.59 -8.40
N LEU A 156 -0.62 -8.87 -7.65
CA LEU A 156 -1.94 -8.29 -7.83
C LEU A 156 -2.21 -7.30 -6.71
N LEU A 157 -2.48 -6.06 -7.09
CA LEU A 157 -2.88 -4.99 -6.18
C LEU A 157 -4.39 -4.92 -6.17
N SER A 158 -5.01 -5.09 -5.01
CA SER A 158 -6.46 -5.02 -4.87
C SER A 158 -6.99 -3.62 -5.15
N HIS A 159 -8.18 -3.55 -5.75
CA HIS A 159 -8.93 -2.31 -5.78
C HIS A 159 -9.25 -1.82 -4.34
N PRO A 160 -9.08 -0.54 -4.00
CA PRO A 160 -9.24 -0.02 -2.63
C PRO A 160 -10.65 -0.14 -2.02
N LEU A 161 -11.65 -0.50 -2.83
CA LEU A 161 -13.04 -0.68 -2.40
C LEU A 161 -13.41 -2.14 -2.11
N LEU A 162 -12.48 -3.08 -2.31
CA LEU A 162 -12.73 -4.47 -1.90
C LEU A 162 -12.85 -4.53 -0.37
N SER A 163 -13.78 -5.36 0.08
CA SER A 163 -14.06 -5.59 1.49
C SER A 163 -13.48 -6.93 1.97
N GLY A 164 -13.53 -7.15 3.28
CA GLY A 164 -13.00 -8.37 3.89
C GLY A 164 -11.49 -8.51 3.74
N ILE A 165 -11.02 -9.74 3.58
CA ILE A 165 -9.59 -10.06 3.55
C ILE A 165 -8.85 -9.50 2.33
N PHE A 166 -9.55 -9.13 1.26
CA PHE A 166 -8.92 -8.61 0.05
C PHE A 166 -8.77 -7.09 0.03
N ASN A 167 -9.29 -6.39 1.05
CA ASN A 167 -9.12 -4.94 1.18
C ASN A 167 -7.64 -4.56 1.32
N ARG A 168 -7.14 -3.71 0.42
CA ARG A 168 -5.73 -3.28 0.37
C ARG A 168 -4.75 -4.47 0.37
N SER A 169 -5.16 -5.59 -0.21
CA SER A 169 -4.32 -6.78 -0.31
C SER A 169 -3.35 -6.67 -1.49
N VAL A 170 -2.15 -7.18 -1.26
CA VAL A 170 -1.15 -7.44 -2.29
C VAL A 170 -1.00 -8.94 -2.36
N ILE A 171 -1.30 -9.53 -3.52
CA ILE A 171 -1.21 -10.98 -3.73
C ILE A 171 -0.04 -11.28 -4.64
N VAL A 172 0.82 -12.21 -4.26
CA VAL A 172 1.79 -12.81 -5.19
C VAL A 172 1.15 -14.04 -5.85
N LEU A 173 1.08 -14.06 -7.17
CA LEU A 173 0.65 -15.24 -7.91
C LEU A 173 1.73 -16.31 -7.87
N THR A 174 1.34 -17.53 -7.57
CA THR A 174 2.24 -18.69 -7.53
C THR A 174 1.90 -19.71 -8.62
N GLU A 175 0.66 -19.67 -9.10
CA GLU A 175 0.17 -20.48 -10.20
C GLU A 175 -0.80 -19.66 -11.05
N HIS A 176 -0.68 -19.75 -12.38
CA HIS A 176 -1.67 -19.22 -13.30
C HIS A 176 -1.68 -20.10 -14.56
N SER A 177 -2.84 -20.66 -14.87
CA SER A 177 -3.05 -21.54 -16.01
C SER A 177 -4.51 -21.51 -16.47
N HIS A 178 -4.81 -22.21 -17.57
CA HIS A 178 -6.18 -22.31 -18.09
C HIS A 178 -7.17 -22.94 -17.09
N SER A 179 -6.70 -23.74 -16.13
CA SER A 179 -7.55 -24.33 -15.09
C SER A 179 -7.84 -23.40 -13.91
N GLY A 180 -7.12 -22.28 -13.79
CA GLY A 180 -7.29 -21.32 -12.70
C GLY A 180 -5.98 -20.70 -12.23
N ALA A 181 -6.05 -20.00 -11.10
CA ALA A 181 -4.90 -19.31 -10.53
C ALA A 181 -4.82 -19.53 -9.02
N LYS A 182 -3.61 -19.41 -8.47
CA LYS A 182 -3.36 -19.44 -7.03
C LYS A 182 -2.36 -18.37 -6.65
N GLY A 183 -2.49 -17.86 -5.44
CA GLY A 183 -1.57 -16.90 -4.88
C GLY A 183 -1.78 -16.69 -3.39
N PHE A 184 -0.92 -15.88 -2.80
CA PHE A 184 -0.95 -15.55 -1.39
C PHE A 184 -1.00 -14.05 -1.18
N ILE A 185 -1.89 -13.60 -0.31
CA ILE A 185 -1.83 -12.25 0.24
C ILE A 185 -0.54 -12.17 1.08
N VAL A 186 0.33 -11.22 0.78
CA VAL A 186 1.65 -11.11 1.44
C VAL A 186 1.74 -9.94 2.41
N ASN A 187 0.82 -8.98 2.39
CA ASN A 187 0.96 -7.72 3.13
C ASN A 187 0.02 -7.58 4.34
N GLN A 188 -0.70 -8.64 4.73
CA GLN A 188 -1.65 -8.59 5.83
C GLN A 188 -1.19 -9.44 7.03
N PRO A 189 -0.57 -8.86 8.05
CA PRO A 189 -0.24 -9.59 9.27
C PRO A 189 -1.49 -9.92 10.09
N THR A 190 -1.50 -11.09 10.70
CA THR A 190 -2.49 -11.45 11.72
C THR A 190 -2.04 -10.98 13.10
N THR A 191 -2.96 -10.99 14.06
CA THR A 191 -2.67 -10.64 15.46
C THR A 191 -1.96 -11.76 16.23
N ASN A 192 -2.07 -13.01 15.75
CA ASN A 192 -1.57 -14.17 16.46
C ASN A 192 -0.23 -14.66 15.85
N PRO A 193 0.81 -14.89 16.68
CA PRO A 193 2.02 -15.57 16.24
C PRO A 193 1.75 -17.05 15.98
N LEU A 194 2.70 -17.73 15.33
CA LEU A 194 2.57 -19.15 14.92
C LEU A 194 2.12 -20.06 16.07
N ILE A 195 2.71 -19.88 17.26
CA ILE A 195 2.39 -20.63 18.49
C ILE A 195 0.92 -20.59 18.90
N LYS A 196 0.20 -19.50 18.56
CA LYS A 196 -1.22 -19.34 18.87
C LYS A 196 -2.13 -19.67 17.68
N ALA A 197 -1.61 -19.57 16.47
CA ALA A 197 -2.38 -19.75 15.25
C ALA A 197 -2.52 -21.23 14.83
N PHE A 198 -1.49 -22.05 15.07
CA PHE A 198 -1.46 -23.44 14.62
C PHE A 198 -0.92 -24.39 15.68
N LYS A 199 -1.38 -25.65 15.62
CA LYS A 199 -0.79 -26.75 16.38
C LYS A 199 0.37 -27.32 15.57
N VAL A 200 1.61 -27.00 15.94
CA VAL A 200 2.81 -27.52 15.29
C VAL A 200 3.71 -28.27 16.28
N HIS A 201 4.60 -29.12 15.75
CA HIS A 201 5.50 -29.93 16.55
C HIS A 201 6.40 -29.06 17.45
N PRO A 202 6.78 -29.51 18.68
CA PRO A 202 7.58 -28.71 19.61
C PRO A 202 8.90 -28.16 19.04
N SER A 203 9.56 -28.88 18.13
CA SER A 203 10.77 -28.40 17.44
C SER A 203 10.49 -27.14 16.60
N ILE A 204 9.39 -27.16 15.83
CA ILE A 204 8.93 -26.02 15.02
C ILE A 204 8.50 -24.88 15.94
N MET A 205 7.83 -25.17 17.06
CA MET A 205 7.43 -24.16 18.04
C MET A 205 8.62 -23.45 18.67
N ARG A 206 9.69 -24.18 18.99
CA ARG A 206 10.92 -23.60 19.52
C ARG A 206 11.58 -22.68 18.49
N ALA A 207 11.68 -23.13 17.24
CA ALA A 207 12.34 -22.38 16.19
C ALA A 207 11.52 -21.19 15.67
N PHE A 208 10.19 -21.31 15.55
CA PHE A 208 9.33 -20.33 14.85
C PHE A 208 8.11 -19.88 15.65
N GLY A 209 7.96 -20.27 16.92
CA GLY A 209 6.75 -19.99 17.69
C GLY A 209 6.40 -18.50 17.75
N SER A 210 7.40 -17.61 17.81
CA SER A 210 7.23 -16.15 17.79
C SER A 210 7.04 -15.55 16.41
N SER A 211 7.18 -16.33 15.33
CA SER A 211 7.04 -15.82 13.96
C SER A 211 5.62 -15.32 13.71
N LYS A 212 5.53 -14.16 13.04
CA LYS A 212 4.25 -13.58 12.64
C LYS A 212 3.62 -14.44 11.54
N VAL A 213 2.33 -14.74 11.69
CA VAL A 213 1.51 -15.34 10.64
C VAL A 213 0.84 -14.21 9.86
N ARG A 214 0.86 -14.27 8.54
CA ARG A 214 0.12 -13.38 7.65
C ARG A 214 -1.13 -14.09 7.11
N THR A 215 -2.17 -13.35 6.79
CA THR A 215 -3.33 -13.89 6.06
C THR A 215 -2.89 -14.13 4.62
N GLY A 216 -2.96 -15.38 4.13
CA GLY A 216 -2.61 -15.75 2.76
C GLY A 216 -3.83 -15.86 1.83
N GLY A 217 -5.00 -16.17 2.38
CA GLY A 217 -6.26 -16.17 1.64
C GLY A 217 -7.41 -16.84 2.40
N PRO A 218 -8.61 -16.91 1.78
CA PRO A 218 -9.82 -17.39 2.47
C PRO A 218 -9.95 -18.90 2.53
N VAL A 219 -9.14 -19.64 1.77
CA VAL A 219 -9.28 -21.09 1.60
C VAL A 219 -8.19 -21.80 2.40
N ARG A 220 -8.50 -22.96 3.00
CA ARG A 220 -7.55 -23.81 3.75
C ARG A 220 -6.83 -23.08 4.89
N THR A 221 -7.54 -22.19 5.59
CA THR A 221 -6.99 -21.36 6.68
C THR A 221 -6.48 -22.17 7.88
N GLU A 222 -6.91 -23.42 8.00
CA GLU A 222 -6.48 -24.39 8.99
C GLU A 222 -5.03 -24.90 8.78
N TYR A 223 -4.46 -24.67 7.60
CA TYR A 223 -3.08 -25.02 7.28
C TYR A 223 -2.20 -23.77 7.14
N ALA A 224 -0.97 -23.88 7.65
CA ALA A 224 0.06 -22.89 7.43
C ALA A 224 0.80 -23.20 6.13
N GLU A 225 0.74 -22.28 5.18
CA GLU A 225 1.56 -22.30 3.97
C GLU A 225 2.82 -21.46 4.21
N VAL A 226 3.89 -21.76 3.49
CA VAL A 226 5.21 -21.15 3.71
C VAL A 226 5.75 -20.55 2.43
N LEU A 227 6.28 -19.32 2.53
CA LEU A 227 7.10 -18.69 1.49
C LEU A 227 8.49 -18.35 2.04
N HIS A 228 9.54 -18.55 1.24
CA HIS A 228 10.92 -18.22 1.63
C HIS A 228 11.84 -17.92 0.43
N SER A 229 13.05 -17.46 0.76
CA SER A 229 14.14 -17.06 -0.16
C SER A 229 15.11 -18.13 -0.58
N ARG A 230 15.13 -19.19 0.21
CA ARG A 230 16.34 -19.96 0.47
C ARG A 230 16.31 -21.26 -0.31
N ALA A 231 17.14 -21.34 -1.35
CA ALA A 231 17.23 -22.52 -2.19
C ALA A 231 17.70 -23.77 -1.42
N ASP A 232 18.54 -23.58 -0.41
CA ASP A 232 19.10 -24.66 0.41
C ASP A 232 18.08 -25.28 1.38
N LEU A 233 16.99 -24.57 1.70
CA LEU A 233 15.87 -25.12 2.48
C LEU A 233 14.92 -25.98 1.64
N GLY A 234 15.09 -26.00 0.31
CA GLY A 234 14.24 -26.75 -0.62
C GLY A 234 12.95 -26.03 -0.98
N GLY A 235 11.87 -26.80 -1.17
CA GLY A 235 10.57 -26.25 -1.57
C GLY A 235 10.35 -26.15 -3.09
N GLN A 236 9.14 -25.79 -3.49
CA GLN A 236 8.80 -25.56 -4.89
C GLN A 236 9.28 -24.17 -5.32
N ARG A 237 10.24 -24.12 -6.24
CA ARG A 237 10.65 -22.86 -6.86
C ARG A 237 9.50 -22.25 -7.67
N ILE A 238 9.17 -21.01 -7.38
CA ILE A 238 8.23 -20.22 -8.17
C ILE A 238 9.02 -19.55 -9.29
N VAL A 239 8.56 -19.74 -10.52
CA VAL A 239 9.17 -19.14 -11.70
C VAL A 239 8.84 -17.64 -11.70
N THR A 240 9.80 -16.82 -11.30
CA THR A 240 9.67 -15.36 -11.23
C THR A 240 10.35 -14.74 -12.45
N THR A 241 9.85 -15.06 -13.64
CA THR A 241 10.42 -14.63 -14.93
C THR A 241 10.18 -13.17 -15.28
N ASN A 242 9.53 -12.43 -14.38
CA ASN A 242 8.78 -11.23 -14.77
C ASN A 242 9.53 -9.95 -14.40
N PHE A 243 10.60 -10.07 -13.63
CA PHE A 243 11.46 -8.99 -13.20
C PHE A 243 12.92 -9.44 -13.34
N HIS A 244 13.63 -8.88 -14.33
CA HIS A 244 15.03 -9.22 -14.59
C HIS A 244 15.94 -8.34 -13.76
N ASP A 245 16.10 -8.70 -12.50
CA ASP A 245 17.18 -8.21 -11.64
C ASP A 245 18.04 -9.40 -11.21
N PRO A 246 19.34 -9.43 -11.59
CA PRO A 246 20.27 -10.48 -11.18
C PRO A 246 20.39 -10.65 -9.66
N GLU A 247 20.09 -9.61 -8.89
CA GLU A 247 20.15 -9.59 -7.43
C GLU A 247 18.80 -9.96 -6.77
N ASP A 248 17.72 -10.14 -7.55
CA ASP A 248 16.43 -10.51 -6.98
C ASP A 248 16.42 -11.96 -6.53
N VAL A 249 15.73 -12.16 -5.40
CA VAL A 249 15.83 -13.38 -4.65
C VAL A 249 14.77 -14.35 -5.13
N THR A 250 15.17 -15.60 -5.38
CA THR A 250 14.22 -16.63 -5.81
C THR A 250 13.19 -16.91 -4.71
N LEU A 251 11.92 -17.00 -5.11
CA LEU A 251 10.83 -17.35 -4.22
C LEU A 251 10.57 -18.85 -4.25
N PHE A 252 10.46 -19.43 -3.07
CA PHE A 252 10.10 -20.83 -2.87
C PHE A 252 8.81 -20.91 -2.06
N MET A 253 7.96 -21.87 -2.43
CA MET A 253 6.74 -22.21 -1.72
C MET A 253 6.87 -23.58 -1.08
N GLY A 254 6.48 -23.66 0.19
CA GLY A 254 6.59 -24.86 1.00
C GLY A 254 8.05 -25.12 1.42
N VAL A 255 8.21 -25.76 2.56
CA VAL A 255 9.52 -26.15 3.10
C VAL A 255 9.33 -27.37 4.01
N ASP A 256 10.34 -28.21 4.15
CA ASP A 256 10.37 -29.13 5.28
C ASP A 256 10.64 -28.34 6.57
N LEU A 257 9.59 -28.16 7.37
CA LEU A 257 9.64 -27.35 8.59
C LEU A 257 10.58 -27.91 9.66
N GLU A 258 10.81 -29.22 9.69
CA GLU A 258 11.76 -29.82 10.62
C GLU A 258 13.21 -29.49 10.25
N SER A 259 13.57 -29.66 8.98
CA SER A 259 14.88 -29.25 8.46
C SER A 259 15.10 -27.74 8.61
N ALA A 260 14.08 -26.93 8.32
CA ALA A 260 14.14 -25.49 8.51
C ALA A 260 14.32 -25.10 9.99
N ALA A 261 13.61 -25.76 10.90
CA ALA A 261 13.75 -25.52 12.34
C ALA A 261 15.17 -25.88 12.82
N LYS A 262 15.71 -27.00 12.35
CA LYS A 262 17.10 -27.40 12.64
C LYS A 262 18.10 -26.37 12.13
N ALA A 263 17.94 -25.87 10.90
CA ALA A 263 18.80 -24.84 10.34
C ALA A 263 18.76 -23.53 11.15
N VAL A 264 17.60 -23.16 11.71
CA VAL A 264 17.48 -22.01 12.61
C VAL A 264 18.17 -22.27 13.95
N ASP A 265 17.97 -23.44 14.55
CA ASP A 265 18.62 -23.82 15.81
C ASP A 265 20.15 -23.84 15.68
N GLU A 266 20.68 -24.24 14.52
CA GLU A 266 22.12 -24.26 14.19
C GLU A 266 22.67 -22.90 13.72
N ASN A 267 21.85 -21.83 13.73
CA ASN A 267 22.18 -20.49 13.22
C ASN A 267 22.58 -20.45 11.72
N LEU A 268 22.21 -21.48 10.95
CA LEU A 268 22.42 -21.54 9.50
C LEU A 268 21.32 -20.79 8.73
N ALA A 269 20.16 -20.58 9.34
CA ALA A 269 19.05 -19.79 8.83
C ALA A 269 18.47 -18.88 9.93
N LYS A 270 17.75 -17.84 9.54
CA LYS A 270 17.04 -16.96 10.47
C LYS A 270 15.55 -17.30 10.49
N GLN A 271 14.89 -17.06 11.62
CA GLN A 271 13.42 -17.11 11.69
C GLN A 271 12.76 -16.20 10.66
N SER A 272 13.40 -15.06 10.40
CA SER A 272 13.01 -14.07 9.40
C SER A 272 13.39 -14.46 7.98
N ASP A 273 13.84 -15.68 7.69
CA ASP A 273 14.01 -16.14 6.29
C ASP A 273 12.74 -16.83 5.77
N ILE A 274 11.77 -17.08 6.67
CA ILE A 274 10.58 -17.87 6.43
C ILE A 274 9.34 -17.03 6.77
N MET A 275 8.36 -17.06 5.87
CA MET A 275 7.08 -16.40 6.03
C MET A 275 5.97 -17.42 6.16
N PHE A 276 5.21 -17.34 7.25
CA PHE A 276 4.04 -18.19 7.49
C PHE A 276 2.76 -17.49 7.06
N LEU A 277 1.91 -18.21 6.34
CA LEU A 277 0.67 -17.73 5.75
C LEU A 277 -0.49 -18.63 6.18
N SER A 278 -1.59 -18.04 6.64
CA SER A 278 -2.83 -18.77 6.89
C SER A 278 -3.71 -18.74 5.64
N GLY A 279 -3.90 -19.91 5.05
CA GLY A 279 -4.72 -20.09 3.86
C GLY A 279 -4.11 -19.59 2.55
N ILE A 280 -4.86 -19.76 1.48
CA ILE A 280 -4.47 -19.49 0.10
C ILE A 280 -5.59 -18.78 -0.66
N SER A 281 -5.23 -17.92 -1.61
CA SER A 281 -6.15 -17.26 -2.54
C SER A 281 -6.20 -18.07 -3.84
N THR A 282 -7.40 -18.48 -4.25
CA THR A 282 -7.60 -19.36 -5.40
C THR A 282 -8.67 -18.81 -6.32
N TRP A 283 -8.44 -18.88 -7.62
CA TRP A 283 -9.38 -18.52 -8.66
C TRP A 283 -9.71 -19.73 -9.52
N THR A 284 -10.99 -19.85 -9.86
CA THR A 284 -11.44 -20.82 -10.87
C THR A 284 -11.05 -20.37 -12.28
N ALA A 285 -11.15 -21.27 -13.25
CA ALA A 285 -10.83 -20.99 -14.65
C ALA A 285 -11.52 -19.72 -15.17
N GLY A 286 -10.74 -18.76 -15.67
CA GLY A 286 -11.23 -17.50 -16.23
C GLY A 286 -11.71 -16.45 -15.21
N GLN A 287 -11.77 -16.77 -13.92
CA GLN A 287 -12.28 -15.86 -12.90
C GLN A 287 -11.34 -14.66 -12.70
N LEU A 288 -10.04 -14.91 -12.57
CA LEU A 288 -9.06 -13.85 -12.34
C LEU A 288 -9.02 -12.87 -13.51
N GLU A 289 -9.07 -13.34 -14.75
CA GLU A 289 -9.09 -12.53 -15.95
C GLU A 289 -10.34 -11.64 -16.01
N ASN A 290 -11.49 -12.16 -15.58
CA ASN A 290 -12.72 -11.39 -15.49
C ASN A 290 -12.64 -10.32 -14.39
N GLU A 291 -12.01 -10.61 -13.26
CA GLU A 291 -11.78 -9.65 -12.18
C GLU A 291 -10.79 -8.55 -12.62
N MET A 292 -9.72 -8.90 -13.35
CA MET A 292 -8.80 -7.95 -13.98
C MET A 292 -9.53 -6.99 -14.93
N LYS A 293 -10.39 -7.52 -15.82
CA LYS A 293 -11.19 -6.71 -16.76
C LYS A 293 -12.16 -5.76 -16.05
N ARG A 294 -12.65 -6.13 -14.87
CA ARG A 294 -13.52 -5.30 -14.02
C ARG A 294 -12.75 -4.28 -13.18
N GLY A 295 -11.42 -4.28 -13.23
CA GLY A 295 -10.57 -3.39 -12.44
C GLY A 295 -10.50 -3.77 -10.96
N THR A 296 -10.86 -5.01 -10.61
CA THR A 296 -10.76 -5.55 -9.25
C THR A 296 -9.30 -5.67 -8.80
N TRP A 297 -8.40 -5.94 -9.75
CA TRP A 297 -6.98 -6.13 -9.54
C TRP A 297 -6.17 -5.33 -10.55
N VAL A 298 -5.01 -4.84 -10.12
CA VAL A 298 -3.99 -4.30 -11.01
C VAL A 298 -2.77 -5.21 -10.92
N ALA A 299 -2.35 -5.75 -12.06
CA ALA A 299 -1.21 -6.65 -12.14
C ALA A 299 0.08 -5.86 -12.34
N VAL A 300 1.09 -6.14 -11.52
CA VAL A 300 2.39 -5.48 -11.56
C VAL A 300 3.54 -6.49 -11.50
N LYS A 301 4.61 -6.17 -12.23
CA LYS A 301 5.92 -6.77 -12.10
C LYS A 301 6.67 -6.00 -11.02
N ALA A 302 7.26 -6.73 -10.09
CA ALA A 302 8.03 -6.17 -8.99
C ALA A 302 9.06 -7.19 -8.51
N PRO A 303 10.15 -6.74 -7.89
CA PRO A 303 11.08 -7.63 -7.20
C PRO A 303 10.34 -8.47 -6.15
N VAL A 304 10.65 -9.76 -6.07
CA VAL A 304 10.01 -10.64 -5.09
C VAL A 304 10.49 -10.35 -3.67
N SER A 305 11.64 -9.68 -3.55
CA SER A 305 12.05 -9.06 -2.29
C SER A 305 11.00 -8.11 -1.70
N LEU A 306 10.07 -7.54 -2.47
CA LEU A 306 8.95 -6.74 -1.92
C LEU A 306 7.88 -7.57 -1.22
N ALA A 307 7.82 -8.88 -1.47
CA ALA A 307 7.00 -9.76 -0.65
C ALA A 307 7.61 -9.94 0.76
N ARG A 308 8.86 -9.50 1.01
CA ARG A 308 9.58 -9.70 2.27
C ARG A 308 9.46 -8.55 3.27
N TYR A 309 9.63 -8.99 4.52
CA TYR A 309 9.78 -8.34 5.84
C TYR A 309 9.46 -6.86 5.98
#